data_AF-A0A6L9ST35-F1
#
_entry.id   AF-A0A6L9ST35-F1
#
_cell.length_a   1.000
_cell.length_b   1.000
_cell.length_c   1.000
_cell.angle_alpha   90.00
_cell.angle_beta   90.00
_cell.angle_gamma   90.00
#
_symmetry.space_group_name_H-M   'P 1'
#
loop_
_entity.id
_entity.type
_entity.pdbx_description
1 polymer ?
#
loop_
_entity_poly.entity_id
_entity_poly.type
_entity_poly.pdbx_seq_one_letter_code
_entity_poly.pdbx_strand_id
1 'polypeptide(L)' 'MLGFFIPIVGLILFLVWKDSRPNDAKKAGMGALVSVIIGIVLWVLMFILGFAIVGSATSSYSFGLLL' A
#
# COMPACT_ATOMS: atom_id res chain seq x y z
N MET A 1 -13.63 -13.17 -6.59
CA MET A 1 -12.93 -11.98 -6.03
C MET A 1 -11.48 -12.34 -5.75
N LEU A 2 -10.61 -12.31 -6.76
CA LEU A 2 -9.18 -12.69 -6.63
C LEU A 2 -8.21 -11.55 -6.99
N GLY A 3 -8.70 -10.45 -7.59
CA GLY A 3 -7.86 -9.31 -7.99
C GLY A 3 -7.42 -8.37 -6.85
N PHE A 4 -7.90 -8.59 -5.62
CA PHE A 4 -7.55 -7.74 -4.47
C PHE A 4 -6.21 -8.13 -3.82
N PHE A 5 -5.81 -9.41 -3.91
CA PHE A 5 -4.61 -9.90 -3.24
C PHE A 5 -3.32 -9.68 -4.04
N ILE A 6 -3.43 -9.54 -5.37
CA ILE A 6 -2.30 -9.26 -6.25
C ILE A 6 -2.74 -8.17 -7.24
N PRO A 7 -2.32 -6.91 -7.04
CA PRO A 7 -2.73 -5.78 -7.89
C PRO A 7 -2.47 -6.02 -9.38
N ILE A 8 -1.36 -6.68 -9.69
CA ILE A 8 -0.95 -7.04 -11.06
C ILE A 8 -1.99 -7.94 -11.71
N VAL A 9 -2.50 -8.96 -11.00
CA VAL A 9 -3.51 -9.88 -11.53
C VAL A 9 -4.85 -9.16 -11.77
N GLY A 10 -5.20 -8.22 -10.89
CA GLY A 10 -6.39 -7.37 -11.08
C GLY A 10 -6.27 -6.45 -12.31
N LEU A 11 -5.08 -5.91 -12.59
CA LEU A 11 -4.81 -5.09 -13.78
C LEU A 11 -4.82 -5.93 -15.07
N ILE A 12 -4.28 -7.16 -15.02
CA ILE A 12 -4.34 -8.11 -16.14
C ILE A 12 -5.78 -8.50 -16.45
N LEU A 13 -6.60 -8.82 -15.43
CA LEU A 13 -8.03 -9.13 -15.61
C LEU A 13 -8.82 -7.93 -16.17
N PHE A 14 -8.47 -6.71 -15.77
CA PHE A 14 -9.04 -5.49 -16.36
C PHE A 14 -8.76 -5.38 -17.85
N LEU A 15 -7.53 -5.67 -18.29
CA LEU A 15 -7.15 -5.62 -19.72
C LEU A 15 -7.78 -6.76 -20.53
N VAL A 16 -7.76 -8.00 -20.02
CA VAL A 16 -8.33 -9.18 -20.70
C VAL A 16 -9.85 -9.07 -20.88
N TRP A 17 -10.56 -8.50 -19.91
CA TRP A 17 -12.01 -8.34 -19.98
C TRP A 17 -12.48 -6.97 -20.47
N LYS A 18 -11.56 -6.07 -20.85
CA LYS A 18 -11.89 -4.71 -21.30
C LYS A 18 -12.91 -4.69 -22.43
N ASP A 19 -12.74 -5.58 -23.41
CA ASP A 19 -13.56 -5.60 -24.63
C ASP A 19 -14.70 -6.64 -24.56
N SER A 20 -14.57 -7.67 -23.72
CA SER A 20 -15.54 -8.77 -23.63
C SER A 20 -16.56 -8.61 -22.48
N ARG A 21 -16.16 -8.06 -21.34
CA ARG A 21 -16.99 -7.93 -20.11
C ARG A 21 -16.65 -6.64 -19.36
N PRO A 22 -17.05 -5.46 -19.87
CA PRO A 22 -16.63 -4.16 -19.33
C PRO A 22 -17.05 -3.94 -17.88
N ASN A 23 -18.20 -4.50 -17.45
CA ASN A 23 -18.67 -4.38 -16.07
C ASN A 23 -17.80 -5.17 -15.08
N ASP A 24 -17.33 -6.37 -15.47
CA ASP A 24 -16.46 -7.20 -14.65
C ASP A 24 -15.02 -6.66 -14.65
N ALA A 25 -14.57 -6.15 -15.80
CA ALA A 25 -13.30 -5.44 -15.93
C ALA A 25 -13.24 -4.24 -14.98
N LYS A 26 -14.26 -3.37 -14.97
CA LYS A 26 -14.29 -2.20 -14.07
C LYS A 26 -14.18 -2.59 -12.60
N LYS A 27 -14.87 -3.66 -12.17
CA LYS A 27 -14.79 -4.18 -10.79
C LYS A 27 -13.38 -4.70 -10.46
N ALA A 28 -12.75 -5.42 -11.38
CA ALA A 28 -11.38 -5.91 -11.20
C ALA A 28 -10.35 -4.76 -11.12
N GLY A 29 -10.47 -3.78 -12.02
CA GLY A 29 -9.60 -2.60 -12.06
C GLY A 29 -9.75 -1.69 -10.84
N MET A 30 -10.98 -1.43 -10.38
CA MET A 30 -11.23 -0.66 -9.16
C MET A 30 -10.66 -1.36 -7.93
N GLY A 31 -10.83 -2.68 -7.81
CA GLY A 31 -10.25 -3.46 -6.72
C GLY A 31 -8.72 -3.41 -6.72
N ALA A 32 -8.09 -3.50 -7.90
CA ALA A 32 -6.64 -3.39 -8.05
C ALA A 32 -6.13 -2.00 -7.64
N LEU A 33 -6.76 -0.92 -8.14
CA LEU A 33 -6.36 0.45 -7.83
C LEU A 33 -6.45 0.74 -6.32
N VAL A 34 -7.56 0.36 -5.69
CA VAL A 34 -7.77 0.57 -4.25
C VAL A 34 -6.72 -0.17 -3.42
N SER A 35 -6.37 -1.41 -3.78
CA SER A 35 -5.34 -2.18 -3.07
C SER A 35 -3.94 -1.51 -3.14
N VAL A 36 -3.58 -0.92 -4.29
CA VAL A 36 -2.32 -0.17 -4.46
C VAL A 36 -2.32 1.09 -3.61
N ILE A 37 -3.40 1.86 -3.64
CA ILE A 37 -3.52 3.11 -2.89
C ILE A 37 -3.43 2.83 -1.38
N ILE A 38 -4.17 1.85 -0.88
CA ILE A 38 -4.12 1.46 0.54
C ILE A 38 -2.71 1.00 0.92
N GLY A 39 -2.05 0.18 0.09
CA GLY A 39 -0.69 -0.27 0.34
C GLY A 39 0.31 0.89 0.46
N ILE A 40 0.23 1.87 -0.45
CA ILE A 40 1.09 3.07 -0.41
C ILE A 40 0.81 3.89 0.84
N VAL A 41 -0.47 4.15 1.18
CA VAL A 41 -0.83 4.94 2.36
C VAL A 41 -0.32 4.28 3.64
N LEU A 42 -0.51 2.98 3.80
CA LEU A 42 -0.01 2.22 4.95
C LEU A 42 1.52 2.23 5.02
N TRP A 43 2.20 2.08 3.88
CA TRP A 43 3.66 2.13 3.83
C TRP A 43 4.20 3.50 4.25
N VAL A 44 3.59 4.60 3.77
CA VAL A 44 3.97 5.96 4.17
C VAL A 44 3.71 6.21 5.65
N LEU A 45 2.55 5.78 6.19
CA LEU A 45 2.24 5.90 7.61
C LEU A 45 3.26 5.14 8.48
N MET A 46 3.58 3.90 8.11
CA MET A 46 4.59 3.10 8.81
C MET A 46 5.98 3.71 8.72
N PHE A 47 6.33 4.30 7.57
CA PHE A 47 7.59 4.99 7.39
C PHE A 47 7.69 6.20 8.34
N ILE A 48 6.69 7.07 8.37
CA ILE A 48 6.66 8.23 9.27
C ILE A 48 6.72 7.80 10.73
N LEU A 49 5.94 6.79 11.12
CA LEU A 49 5.93 6.27 12.48
C LEU A 49 7.28 5.66 12.87
N GLY A 50 7.91 4.89 11.98
CA GLY A 50 9.22 4.30 12.18
C GLY A 50 10.30 5.37 12.39
N PHE A 51 10.30 6.43 11.56
CA PHE A 51 11.22 7.55 11.73
C PHE A 51 11.00 8.32 13.04
N ALA A 52 9.74 8.51 13.45
CA ALA A 52 9.42 9.17 14.71
C ALA A 52 9.89 8.37 15.94
N ILE A 53 9.67 7.05 15.94
CA ILE A 53 10.09 6.16 17.04
C ILE A 53 11.62 6.07 17.12
N VAL A 54 12.30 5.81 16.00
CA VAL A 54 13.76 5.69 15.99
C VAL A 54 14.42 7.03 16.30
N GLY A 55 13.94 8.14 15.73
CA GLY A 55 14.48 9.48 16.00
C GLY A 55 14.31 9.91 17.46
N SER A 56 13.16 9.64 18.07
CA SER A 56 12.94 9.94 19.49
C SER A 56 13.80 9.06 20.41
N ALA A 57 13.91 7.77 20.11
CA ALA A 57 14.70 6.86 20.93
C ALA A 57 16.21 7.20 20.88
N THR A 58 16.72 7.57 19.71
CA THR A 58 18.13 8.00 19.53
C THR A 58 18.46 9.24 20.40
N SER A 59 17.50 10.15 20.52
CA SER A 59 17.62 11.34 21.37
C SER A 59 17.68 10.99 22.86
N SER A 60 16.93 9.96 23.29
CA SER A 60 16.94 9.46 24.67
C SER A 60 18.28 8.82 25.06
N TYR A 61 18.85 7.99 24.18
CA TYR A 61 20.16 7.37 24.43
C TYR A 61 21.29 8.41 24.50
N SER A 62 21.23 9.45 23.66
CA SER A 62 22.23 10.53 23.66
C SER A 62 22.15 11.40 24.92
N PHE A 63 20.96 11.68 25.46
CA PHE A 63 20.80 12.44 26.70
C PHE A 63 21.24 11.63 27.93
N GLY A 64 20.97 10.32 27.95
CA GLY A 64 21.36 9.43 29.04
C GLY A 64 22.86 9.14 29.16
N LEU A 65 23.66 9.40 28.12
CA LEU A 65 25.13 9.28 28.17
C LEU A 65 25.82 10.58 28.62
N LEU A 66 25.09 11.70 28.60
CA LEU A 66 25.60 13.03 28.97
C LEU A 66 25.34 13.40 30.45
N LEU A 67 24.63 12.54 31.20
CA LEU A 67 24.37 12.63 32.64
C LEU A 67 25.08 11.50 33.38
#